data_AF-A0A367KF24-F1
#
_entry.id   AF-A0A367KF24-F1
#
_cell.length_a   1.000
_cell.length_b   1.000
_cell.length_c   1.000
_cell.angle_alpha   90.00
_cell.angle_beta   90.00
_cell.angle_gamma   90.00
#
_symmetry.space_group_name_H-M   'P 1'
#
loop_
_entity.id
_entity.type
_entity.pdbx_description
1 polymer ?
#
loop_
_entity_poly.entity_id
_entity_poly.type
_entity_poly.pdbx_seq_one_letter_code
_entity_poly.pdbx_strand_id
1 'polypeptide(L)'
;MSDYEGGTPRDDGIIRYGDHIALKHASTSRFLSSKPEGYSSGSYQQKIFTVESFEHESSWLVLPPVETEEEPGYEVGWEDPVRLKHISTRVNLHSHEIQSPVTGQQEVSGFGNDEETDENDVWEVLQFDEDDEQYDDFWRVGQPFALRHKETGNILHSHEILLEEGAHEVTACEGREENDMWVVSFD
;
A
#
# COMPACT_ATOMS: atom_id res chain seq x y z
N MET A 1 6.41 -5.77 -20.24
CA MET A 1 5.21 -5.11 -19.69
C MET A 1 5.46 -3.62 -19.80
N SER A 2 4.45 -2.89 -20.29
CA SER A 2 4.54 -1.54 -20.86
C SER A 2 5.14 -0.48 -19.93
N ASP A 3 5.77 0.52 -20.54
CA ASP A 3 6.21 1.77 -19.94
C ASP A 3 5.02 2.50 -19.26
N TYR A 4 4.68 2.13 -18.02
CA TYR A 4 3.80 2.93 -17.16
C TYR A 4 4.58 4.17 -16.73
N GLU A 5 4.52 5.24 -17.54
CA GLU A 5 5.10 6.53 -17.15
C GLU A 5 4.32 7.19 -16.00
N GLY A 6 3.06 6.76 -15.80
CA GLY A 6 2.19 7.14 -14.68
C GLY A 6 2.01 8.65 -14.49
N GLY A 7 1.20 9.03 -13.51
CA GLY A 7 0.98 10.44 -13.19
C GLY A 7 0.31 10.62 -11.85
N THR A 8 0.30 11.83 -11.29
CA THR A 8 -0.51 12.11 -10.10
C THR A 8 -1.99 11.97 -10.45
N PRO A 9 -2.87 11.60 -9.49
CA PRO A 9 -4.31 11.60 -9.68
C PRO A 9 -4.80 12.91 -10.29
N ARG A 10 -5.85 12.80 -11.12
CA ARG A 10 -6.47 13.95 -11.80
C ARG A 10 -7.25 14.81 -10.81
N ASP A 11 -7.72 15.98 -11.26
CA ASP A 11 -8.51 16.92 -10.45
C ASP A 11 -9.84 16.33 -9.93
N ASP A 12 -10.34 15.25 -10.54
CA ASP A 12 -11.52 14.53 -10.05
C ASP A 12 -11.24 13.68 -8.81
N GLY A 13 -9.96 13.50 -8.44
CA GLY A 13 -9.52 12.74 -7.29
C GLY A 13 -9.70 11.23 -7.41
N ILE A 14 -10.22 10.70 -8.52
CA ILE A 14 -10.42 9.25 -8.71
C ILE A 14 -9.06 8.61 -8.98
N ILE A 15 -8.73 7.59 -8.20
CA ILE A 15 -7.51 6.79 -8.39
C ILE A 15 -7.69 5.84 -9.56
N ARG A 16 -6.68 5.79 -10.42
CA ARG A 16 -6.64 4.95 -11.61
C ARG A 16 -5.40 4.07 -11.61
N TYR A 17 -5.49 2.94 -12.31
CA TYR A 17 -4.30 2.16 -12.63
C TYR A 17 -3.32 3.04 -13.44
N GLY A 18 -2.07 3.08 -13.01
CA GLY A 18 -1.04 3.99 -13.52
C GLY A 18 -0.81 5.22 -12.67
N ASP A 19 -1.66 5.52 -11.68
CA ASP A 19 -1.45 6.70 -10.83
C ASP A 19 -0.31 6.51 -9.84
N HIS A 20 0.40 7.60 -9.57
CA HIS A 20 1.40 7.75 -8.51
C HIS A 20 0.73 8.33 -7.28
N ILE A 21 0.67 7.55 -6.21
CA ILE A 21 0.00 7.90 -4.95
C ILE A 21 0.97 7.89 -3.78
N ALA A 22 0.57 8.53 -2.69
CA ALA A 22 1.21 8.38 -1.39
C ALA A 22 0.14 8.00 -0.36
N LEU A 23 0.45 6.97 0.44
CA LEU A 23 -0.48 6.41 1.41
C LEU A 23 -0.11 6.97 2.78
N LYS A 24 -0.99 7.76 3.36
CA LYS A 24 -0.83 8.34 4.69
C LYS A 24 -1.62 7.51 5.69
N HIS A 25 -0.93 6.98 6.70
CA HIS A 25 -1.56 6.30 7.82
C HIS A 25 -2.32 7.33 8.66
N ALA A 26 -3.63 7.14 8.84
CA ALA A 26 -4.47 8.19 9.39
C ALA A 26 -4.14 8.51 10.86
N SER A 27 -3.94 7.48 11.69
CA SER A 27 -3.71 7.66 13.13
C SER A 27 -2.38 8.35 13.45
N THR A 28 -1.32 8.06 12.68
CA THR A 28 0.02 8.65 12.92
C THR A 28 0.37 9.79 11.98
N SER A 29 -0.44 10.04 10.94
CA SER A 29 -0.15 11.01 9.87
C SER A 29 1.17 10.77 9.14
N ARG A 30 1.68 9.53 9.13
CA ARG A 30 2.95 9.15 8.49
C ARG A 30 2.71 8.46 7.15
N PHE A 31 3.67 8.57 6.24
CA PHE A 31 3.56 8.05 4.87
C PHE A 31 4.23 6.68 4.72
N LEU A 32 3.51 5.73 4.12
CA LEU A 32 4.03 4.43 3.72
C LEU A 32 5.22 4.62 2.77
N SER A 33 6.35 4.07 3.15
CA SER A 33 7.63 4.32 2.49
C SER A 33 8.52 3.09 2.49
N SER A 34 9.53 3.13 1.62
CA SER A 34 10.53 2.07 1.53
C SER A 34 11.86 2.59 1.01
N LYS A 35 12.95 1.89 1.33
CA LYS A 35 14.31 2.17 0.88
C LYS A 35 15.01 0.85 0.51
N PRO A 36 16.09 0.85 -0.32
CA PRO A 36 16.76 -0.37 -0.78
C PRO A 36 17.61 -1.04 0.32
N GLU A 37 16.98 -1.38 1.43
CA GLU A 37 17.53 -2.03 2.61
C GLU A 37 16.55 -3.11 3.08
N GLY A 38 17.04 -4.31 3.37
CA GLY A 38 16.22 -5.44 3.83
C GLY A 38 16.08 -5.52 5.35
N TYR A 39 15.05 -6.22 5.82
CA TYR A 39 14.90 -6.53 7.25
C TYR A 39 16.10 -7.34 7.77
N SER A 40 16.43 -7.18 9.07
CA SER A 40 17.49 -7.95 9.74
C SER A 40 17.03 -9.31 10.26
N SER A 41 15.74 -9.63 10.11
CA SER A 41 15.06 -10.85 10.52
C SER A 41 13.85 -11.08 9.60
N GLY A 42 13.05 -12.12 9.88
CA GLY A 42 11.88 -12.43 9.06
C GLY A 42 12.31 -12.94 7.68
N SER A 43 11.75 -12.34 6.62
CA SER A 43 12.03 -12.74 5.24
C SER A 43 13.36 -12.23 4.69
N TYR A 44 13.96 -11.23 5.34
CA TYR A 44 15.10 -10.44 4.84
C TYR A 44 14.82 -9.66 3.54
N GLN A 45 13.55 -9.56 3.12
CA GLN A 45 13.12 -8.73 2.00
C GLN A 45 13.17 -7.24 2.35
N GLN A 46 12.93 -6.37 1.36
CA GLN A 46 13.05 -4.92 1.51
C GLN A 46 12.09 -4.40 2.60
N LYS A 47 12.58 -3.52 3.48
CA LYS A 47 11.79 -2.97 4.59
C LYS A 47 10.68 -2.06 4.09
N ILE A 48 9.49 -2.17 4.68
CA ILE A 48 8.39 -1.22 4.55
C ILE A 48 8.15 -0.58 5.92
N PHE A 49 7.94 0.74 5.93
CA PHE A 49 7.78 1.51 7.16
C PHE A 49 6.98 2.78 6.90
N THR A 50 6.67 3.55 7.94
CA THR A 50 6.10 4.91 7.76
C THR A 50 6.98 6.03 8.33
N VAL A 51 7.06 7.16 7.62
CA VAL A 51 7.85 8.36 7.97
C VAL A 51 6.98 9.63 8.04
N GLU A 52 7.45 10.68 8.74
CA GLU A 52 6.64 11.89 9.00
C GLU A 52 6.36 12.75 7.77
N SER A 53 7.32 12.83 6.86
CA SER A 53 7.23 13.73 5.71
C SER A 53 7.02 12.92 4.45
N PHE A 54 6.19 13.44 3.54
CA PHE A 54 6.11 12.91 2.20
C PHE A 54 7.44 13.16 1.47
N GLU A 55 8.15 12.08 1.16
CA GLU A 55 9.42 12.11 0.45
C GLU A 55 9.33 11.30 -0.86
N HIS A 56 10.38 11.35 -1.68
CA HIS A 56 10.44 10.54 -2.91
C HIS A 56 10.29 9.03 -2.63
N GLU A 57 10.71 8.59 -1.45
CA GLU A 57 10.61 7.21 -0.94
C GLU A 57 9.19 6.83 -0.48
N SER A 58 8.24 7.75 -0.54
CA SER A 58 6.84 7.56 -0.12
C SER A 58 5.88 7.42 -1.31
N SER A 59 6.40 7.33 -2.54
CA SER A 59 5.60 7.29 -3.77
C SER A 59 5.41 5.88 -4.30
N TRP A 60 4.16 5.54 -4.63
CA TRP A 60 3.73 4.22 -5.05
C TRP A 60 2.95 4.31 -6.37
N LEU A 61 3.24 3.42 -7.31
CA LEU A 61 2.51 3.27 -8.56
C LEU A 61 1.41 2.22 -8.37
N VAL A 62 0.16 2.60 -8.66
CA VAL A 62 -0.99 1.70 -8.66
C VAL A 62 -0.99 0.88 -9.95
N LEU A 63 -0.91 -0.43 -9.84
CA LEU A 63 -0.94 -1.36 -10.97
C LEU A 63 -2.08 -2.35 -10.80
N PRO A 64 -2.66 -2.87 -11.89
CA PRO A 64 -3.58 -3.97 -11.77
C PRO A 64 -2.80 -5.29 -11.54
N PRO A 65 -3.50 -6.39 -11.20
CA PRO A 65 -2.90 -7.72 -11.14
C PRO A 65 -2.27 -8.11 -12.49
N VAL A 66 -1.36 -9.09 -12.49
CA VAL A 66 -0.65 -9.49 -13.71
C VAL A 66 -1.60 -10.03 -14.79
N GLU A 67 -2.54 -10.88 -14.38
CA GLU A 67 -3.54 -11.47 -15.26
C GLU A 67 -4.86 -10.72 -15.09
N THR A 68 -5.06 -9.69 -15.91
CA THR A 68 -6.22 -8.79 -15.84
C THR A 68 -6.58 -8.24 -17.22
N GLU A 69 -7.84 -7.81 -17.39
CA GLU A 69 -8.28 -7.02 -18.55
C GLU A 69 -8.17 -5.50 -18.29
N GLU A 70 -7.82 -5.09 -17.06
CA GLU A 70 -7.64 -3.69 -16.69
C GLU A 70 -6.43 -3.05 -17.39
N GLU A 71 -6.62 -1.83 -17.89
CA GLU A 71 -5.59 -1.06 -18.59
C GLU A 71 -5.23 0.24 -17.84
N PRO A 72 -4.04 0.81 -18.07
CA PRO A 72 -3.69 2.12 -17.52
C PRO A 72 -4.75 3.18 -17.82
N GLY A 73 -5.15 3.91 -16.79
CA GLY A 73 -6.18 4.96 -16.84
C GLY A 73 -7.59 4.47 -16.50
N TYR A 74 -7.81 3.17 -16.29
CA TYR A 74 -9.07 2.65 -15.76
C TYR A 74 -9.19 3.00 -14.28
N GLU A 75 -10.42 3.33 -13.87
CA GLU A 75 -10.77 3.76 -12.52
C GLU A 75 -10.74 2.55 -11.58
N VAL A 76 -10.14 2.72 -10.41
CA VAL A 76 -10.11 1.68 -9.38
C VAL A 76 -11.36 1.81 -8.54
N GLY A 77 -12.22 0.79 -8.60
CA GLY A 77 -13.40 0.65 -7.76
C GLY A 77 -13.06 0.16 -6.35
N TRP A 78 -14.05 0.19 -5.47
CA TRP A 78 -13.96 -0.56 -4.22
C TRP A 78 -14.02 -2.07 -4.49
N GLU A 79 -13.32 -2.83 -3.65
CA GLU A 79 -13.09 -4.27 -3.79
C GLU A 79 -12.25 -4.66 -5.02
N ASP A 80 -11.73 -3.69 -5.79
CA ASP A 80 -10.85 -4.00 -6.91
C ASP A 80 -9.46 -4.42 -6.42
N PRO A 81 -8.86 -5.43 -7.09
CA PRO A 81 -7.52 -5.87 -6.78
C PRO A 81 -6.47 -4.92 -7.36
N VAL A 82 -5.49 -4.52 -6.56
CA VAL A 82 -4.38 -3.66 -6.94
C VAL A 82 -3.05 -4.29 -6.55
N ARG A 83 -1.98 -3.91 -7.23
CA ARG A 83 -0.60 -4.05 -6.77
C ARG A 83 -0.03 -2.65 -6.58
N LEU A 84 0.67 -2.44 -5.48
CA LEU A 84 1.32 -1.15 -5.20
C LEU A 84 2.81 -1.31 -5.39
N LYS A 85 3.37 -0.65 -6.40
CA LYS A 85 4.80 -0.72 -6.71
C LYS A 85 5.52 0.51 -6.18
N HIS A 86 6.50 0.32 -5.31
CA HIS A 86 7.31 1.42 -4.82
C HIS A 86 8.11 2.04 -5.98
N ILE A 87 7.94 3.33 -6.24
CA ILE A 87 8.49 3.97 -7.45
C ILE A 87 10.01 3.95 -7.43
N SER A 88 10.62 4.28 -6.28
CA SER A 88 12.07 4.47 -6.21
C SER A 88 12.87 3.18 -6.31
N THR A 89 12.31 2.03 -5.88
CA THR A 89 13.04 0.75 -5.86
C THR A 89 12.40 -0.35 -6.69
N ARG A 90 11.20 -0.11 -7.26
CA ARG A 90 10.46 -1.00 -8.16
C ARG A 90 9.95 -2.31 -7.55
N VAL A 91 10.13 -2.50 -6.24
CA VAL A 91 9.54 -3.62 -5.48
C VAL A 91 8.03 -3.43 -5.33
N ASN A 92 7.29 -4.54 -5.20
CA ASN A 92 5.87 -4.54 -4.91
C ASN A 92 5.65 -4.55 -3.39
N LEU A 93 4.60 -3.89 -2.91
CA LEU A 93 4.09 -4.06 -1.55
C LEU A 93 3.60 -5.51 -1.41
N HIS A 94 4.17 -6.23 -0.47
CA HIS A 94 4.06 -7.67 -0.36
C HIS A 94 3.76 -8.07 1.07
N SER A 95 3.05 -9.18 1.25
CA SER A 95 2.89 -9.80 2.56
C SER A 95 2.79 -11.32 2.47
N HIS A 96 3.04 -12.00 3.58
CA HIS A 96 3.18 -13.46 3.65
C HIS A 96 3.11 -13.93 5.09
N GLU A 97 2.96 -15.23 5.33
CA GLU A 97 2.89 -15.82 6.68
C GLU A 97 4.26 -15.86 7.42
N ILE A 98 4.96 -14.73 7.46
CA ILE A 98 6.19 -14.49 8.20
C ILE A 98 5.93 -13.44 9.28
N GLN A 99 6.57 -13.60 10.44
CA GLN A 99 6.42 -12.64 11.55
C GLN A 99 7.18 -11.35 11.30
N SER A 100 6.53 -10.22 11.57
CA SER A 100 7.13 -8.88 11.55
C SER A 100 8.26 -8.75 12.58
N PRO A 101 9.27 -7.92 12.31
CA PRO A 101 10.51 -7.89 13.09
C PRO A 101 10.35 -7.38 14.52
N VAL A 102 9.33 -6.56 14.82
CA VAL A 102 9.17 -5.93 16.15
C VAL A 102 7.96 -6.48 16.89
N THR A 103 6.79 -6.48 16.28
CA THR A 103 5.54 -6.90 16.94
C THR A 103 5.21 -8.39 16.78
N GLY A 104 5.81 -9.07 15.81
CA GLY A 104 5.49 -10.46 15.49
C GLY A 104 4.12 -10.67 14.83
N GLN A 105 3.49 -9.60 14.34
CA GLN A 105 2.33 -9.64 13.44
C GLN A 105 2.73 -10.16 12.05
N GLN A 106 1.88 -10.07 11.03
CA GLN A 106 2.27 -10.47 9.68
C GLN A 106 3.24 -9.44 9.08
N GLU A 107 4.36 -9.91 8.53
CA GLU A 107 5.35 -9.06 7.89
C GLU A 107 4.79 -8.46 6.59
N VAL A 108 4.98 -7.16 6.42
CA VAL A 108 4.79 -6.46 5.16
C VAL A 108 6.15 -6.02 4.66
N SER A 109 6.46 -6.33 3.40
CA SER A 109 7.78 -6.19 2.80
C SER A 109 7.69 -5.63 1.38
N GLY A 110 8.84 -5.24 0.83
CA GLY A 110 9.02 -4.98 -0.58
C GLY A 110 9.62 -6.20 -1.26
N PHE A 111 8.89 -6.78 -2.22
CA PHE A 111 9.31 -7.98 -2.95
C PHE A 111 9.43 -7.77 -4.46
N GLY A 112 10.32 -8.54 -5.09
CA GLY A 112 10.43 -8.62 -6.55
C GLY A 112 10.92 -7.32 -7.19
N ASN A 113 10.44 -7.07 -8.41
CA ASN A 113 10.83 -5.94 -9.26
C ASN A 113 9.82 -5.77 -10.42
N ASP A 114 10.22 -5.15 -11.54
CA ASP A 114 9.37 -4.98 -12.73
C ASP A 114 9.02 -6.26 -13.47
N GLU A 115 9.86 -7.29 -13.34
CA GLU A 115 9.70 -8.59 -14.00
C GLU A 115 9.32 -9.70 -13.00
N GLU A 116 9.45 -9.45 -11.70
CA GLU A 116 9.23 -10.41 -10.63
C GLU A 116 8.10 -9.94 -9.70
N THR A 117 7.04 -10.74 -9.64
CA THR A 117 5.82 -10.50 -8.86
C THR A 117 5.07 -11.82 -8.68
N ASP A 118 4.30 -11.96 -7.62
CA ASP A 118 3.46 -13.14 -7.35
C ASP A 118 2.09 -12.76 -6.73
N GLU A 119 1.32 -13.76 -6.31
CA GLU A 119 -0.03 -13.56 -5.75
C GLU A 119 -0.03 -12.81 -4.41
N ASN A 120 1.10 -12.80 -3.69
CA ASN A 120 1.28 -12.09 -2.43
C ASN A 120 1.57 -10.59 -2.60
N ASP A 121 1.63 -10.11 -3.85
CA ASP A 121 1.71 -8.68 -4.16
C ASP A 121 0.33 -8.04 -4.34
N VAL A 122 -0.75 -8.83 -4.31
CA VAL A 122 -2.11 -8.39 -4.61
C VAL A 122 -2.85 -7.98 -3.35
N TRP A 123 -3.33 -6.75 -3.36
CA TRP A 123 -4.15 -6.15 -2.31
C TRP A 123 -5.51 -5.80 -2.87
N GLU A 124 -6.49 -5.63 -2.01
CA GLU A 124 -7.84 -5.24 -2.38
C GLU A 124 -8.20 -3.95 -1.63
N VAL A 125 -8.70 -2.97 -2.37
CA VAL A 125 -9.01 -1.64 -1.83
C VAL A 125 -10.40 -1.67 -1.22
N LEU A 126 -10.49 -1.40 0.07
CA LEU A 126 -11.77 -1.44 0.78
C LEU A 126 -12.17 -0.07 1.31
N GLN A 127 -13.48 0.20 1.28
CA GLN A 127 -14.05 1.30 2.04
C GLN A 127 -13.72 1.09 3.52
N PHE A 128 -13.30 2.14 4.23
CA PHE A 128 -13.05 1.97 5.67
C PHE A 128 -14.38 1.86 6.43
N ASP A 129 -15.33 2.76 6.11
CA ASP A 129 -16.70 2.76 6.60
C ASP A 129 -17.66 2.39 5.45
N GLU A 130 -18.21 1.17 5.48
CA GLU A 130 -19.08 0.63 4.42
C GLU A 130 -20.51 1.22 4.43
N ASP A 131 -20.90 1.85 5.55
CA ASP A 131 -22.24 2.44 5.71
C ASP A 131 -22.25 3.96 5.37
N ASP A 132 -21.10 4.54 5.03
CA ASP A 132 -21.00 5.97 4.72
C ASP A 132 -21.47 6.26 3.29
N GLU A 133 -22.61 6.95 3.17
CA GLU A 133 -23.21 7.37 1.89
C GLU A 133 -22.35 8.34 1.07
N GLN A 134 -21.23 8.85 1.63
CA GLN A 134 -20.25 9.65 0.88
C GLN A 134 -19.40 8.82 -0.07
N TYR A 135 -19.32 7.51 0.12
CA TYR A 135 -18.63 6.63 -0.80
C TYR A 135 -19.46 6.49 -2.08
N ASP A 136 -18.89 6.93 -3.21
CA ASP A 136 -19.33 6.47 -4.53
C ASP A 136 -18.62 5.17 -4.92
N ASP A 137 -18.77 4.73 -6.16
CA ASP A 137 -18.25 3.44 -6.61
C ASP A 137 -16.70 3.37 -6.69
N PHE A 138 -15.98 4.49 -6.54
CA PHE A 138 -14.55 4.59 -6.85
C PHE A 138 -13.67 4.99 -5.67
N TRP A 139 -12.44 4.48 -5.67
CA TRP A 139 -11.39 4.89 -4.73
C TRP A 139 -10.86 6.28 -5.06
N ARG A 140 -10.73 7.14 -4.03
CA ARG A 140 -10.43 8.57 -4.20
C ARG A 140 -9.37 9.11 -3.25
N VAL A 141 -8.67 10.15 -3.72
CA VAL A 141 -7.79 10.99 -2.90
C VAL A 141 -8.56 11.60 -1.72
N GLY A 142 -7.97 11.57 -0.52
CA GLY A 142 -8.57 12.14 0.69
C GLY A 142 -9.61 11.24 1.37
N GLN A 143 -10.03 10.15 0.72
CA GLN A 143 -11.05 9.25 1.25
C GLN A 143 -10.42 8.14 2.10
N PRO A 144 -10.94 7.86 3.31
CA PRO A 144 -10.44 6.76 4.14
C PRO A 144 -10.63 5.40 3.46
N PHE A 145 -9.61 4.55 3.54
CA PHE A 145 -9.66 3.20 3.00
C PHE A 145 -8.82 2.24 3.85
N ALA A 146 -9.03 0.94 3.62
CA ALA A 146 -8.19 -0.14 4.10
C ALA A 146 -7.64 -0.94 2.91
N LEU A 147 -6.50 -1.60 3.09
CA LEU A 147 -5.93 -2.51 2.09
C LEU A 147 -5.92 -3.93 2.64
N ARG A 148 -6.70 -4.82 2.03
CA ARG A 148 -6.73 -6.23 2.38
C ARG A 148 -5.73 -6.99 1.52
N HIS A 149 -4.77 -7.65 2.14
CA HIS A 149 -3.89 -8.59 1.45
C HIS A 149 -4.73 -9.77 0.94
N LYS A 150 -4.71 -10.02 -0.37
CA LYS A 150 -5.67 -10.94 -0.99
C LYS A 150 -5.45 -12.40 -0.56
N GLU A 151 -4.19 -12.82 -0.43
CA GLU A 151 -3.85 -14.21 -0.11
C GLU A 151 -4.16 -14.55 1.36
N THR A 152 -3.86 -13.64 2.29
CA THR A 152 -3.98 -13.91 3.73
C THR A 152 -5.26 -13.36 4.35
N GLY A 153 -5.93 -12.41 3.69
CA GLY A 153 -7.11 -11.71 4.20
C GLY A 153 -6.81 -10.66 5.27
N ASN A 154 -5.55 -10.50 5.67
CA ASN A 154 -5.14 -9.51 6.67
C ASN A 154 -5.10 -8.10 6.09
N ILE A 155 -5.29 -7.09 6.94
CA ILE A 155 -5.34 -5.69 6.55
C ILE A 155 -4.00 -5.00 6.83
N LEU A 156 -3.55 -4.15 5.91
CA LEU A 156 -2.36 -3.31 6.06
C LEU A 156 -2.50 -2.38 7.27
N HIS A 157 -1.52 -2.45 8.16
CA HIS A 157 -1.55 -1.85 9.48
C HIS A 157 -0.28 -1.05 9.77
N SER A 158 -0.40 0.03 10.56
CA SER A 158 0.76 0.68 11.18
C SER A 158 0.40 1.25 12.54
N HIS A 159 1.41 1.60 13.33
CA HIS A 159 1.25 2.02 14.73
C HIS A 159 2.44 2.83 15.22
N GLU A 160 2.41 3.34 16.45
CA GLU A 160 3.51 4.14 17.04
C GLU A 160 4.75 3.32 17.45
N ILE A 161 4.74 2.00 17.24
CA ILE A 161 5.90 1.15 17.53
C ILE A 161 6.94 1.33 16.42
N LEU A 162 8.15 1.70 16.84
CA LEU A 162 9.27 1.97 15.94
C LEU A 162 9.83 0.67 15.34
N LEU A 163 10.04 0.67 14.02
CA LEU A 163 10.92 -0.27 13.34
C LEU A 163 12.39 0.12 13.59
N GLU A 164 12.67 1.41 13.44
CA GLU A 164 13.98 2.04 13.67
C GLU A 164 13.80 3.54 13.96
N GLU A 165 14.89 4.27 14.19
CA GLU A 165 14.83 5.71 14.50
C GLU A 165 14.14 6.48 13.37
N GLY A 166 13.02 7.13 13.68
CA GLY A 166 12.24 7.90 12.71
C GLY A 166 11.36 7.07 11.77
N ALA A 167 11.22 5.76 11.99
CA ALA A 167 10.40 4.89 11.15
C ALA A 167 9.50 4.00 12.00
N HIS A 168 8.19 4.04 11.75
CA HIS A 168 7.25 3.14 12.40
C HIS A 168 7.14 1.83 11.61
N GLU A 169 6.94 0.73 12.32
CA GLU A 169 6.71 -0.57 11.70
C GLU A 169 5.36 -0.59 10.97
N VAL A 170 5.35 -1.34 9.85
CA VAL A 170 4.19 -1.64 9.04
C VAL A 170 4.03 -3.15 9.01
N THR A 171 2.80 -3.61 9.19
CA THR A 171 2.45 -5.03 9.31
C THR A 171 1.13 -5.28 8.60
N ALA A 172 0.69 -6.54 8.60
CA ALA A 172 -0.70 -6.86 8.33
C ALA A 172 -1.30 -7.65 9.51
N CYS A 173 -2.58 -7.42 9.82
CA CYS A 173 -3.27 -8.13 10.90
C CYS A 173 -4.75 -8.39 10.61
N GLU A 174 -5.36 -9.25 11.41
CA GLU A 174 -6.80 -9.49 11.38
C GLU A 174 -7.55 -8.30 11.97
N GLY A 175 -8.45 -7.68 11.21
CA GLY A 175 -9.38 -6.66 11.71
C GLY A 175 -9.44 -5.39 10.87
N ARG A 176 -10.39 -4.52 11.21
CA ARG A 176 -10.42 -3.11 10.83
C ARG A 176 -10.54 -2.29 12.12
N GLU A 177 -9.40 -1.93 12.69
CA GLU A 177 -9.27 -0.97 13.77
C GLU A 177 -8.78 0.38 13.21
N GLU A 178 -8.74 1.43 14.03
CA GLU A 178 -8.32 2.77 13.58
C GLU A 178 -6.91 2.80 12.95
N ASN A 179 -6.05 1.86 13.33
CA ASN A 179 -4.67 1.71 12.82
C ASN A 179 -4.57 0.97 11.47
N ASP A 180 -5.71 0.58 10.91
CA ASP A 180 -5.82 0.00 9.57
C ASP A 180 -6.29 1.04 8.55
N MET A 181 -6.53 2.28 8.99
CA MET A 181 -7.06 3.37 8.19
C MET A 181 -5.94 4.13 7.47
N TRP A 182 -6.04 4.18 6.16
CA TRP A 182 -5.16 4.93 5.27
C TRP A 182 -5.94 5.96 4.48
N VAL A 183 -5.24 6.98 4.01
CA VAL A 183 -5.77 8.02 3.11
C VAL A 183 -4.75 8.29 2.02
N VAL A 184 -5.18 8.38 0.76
CA VAL A 184 -4.30 8.89 -0.30
C VAL A 184 -4.17 10.40 -0.13
N SER A 185 -2.98 10.88 0.17
CA SER A 185 -2.69 12.29 0.46
C SER A 185 -1.25 12.61 0.04
N PHE A 186 -0.99 13.87 -0.29
CA PHE A 186 0.31 14.37 -0.74
C PHE A 186 0.84 15.52 0.15
N ASP A 187 0.24 15.70 1.33
CA ASP A 187 0.41 16.86 2.21
C ASP A 187 0.59 16.50 3.71
#